data_AF-A0A966Q5Q7-F1
#
_entry.id   AF-A0A966Q5Q7-F1
#
_cell.length_a   1.000
_cell.length_b   1.000
_cell.length_c   1.000
_cell.angle_alpha   90.00
_cell.angle_beta   90.00
_cell.angle_gamma   90.00
#
_symmetry.space_group_name_H-M   'P 1'
#
loop_
_entity.id
_entity.type
_entity.pdbx_description
1 polymer ?
#
loop_
_entity_poly.entity_id
_entity_poly.type
_entity_poly.pdbx_seq_one_letter_code
_entity_poly.pdbx_strand_id
1 'polypeptide(L)'
;MGVAAVAFTSIIALFPLGLNLSKESYEETQAAMLAQTILADIKDQQVGSKNKRYTGGSNNPYSFKLIQVTGNVDPQIVSTNYIGVDLRTLTEQNVYLAYEAKERTDTDPAGKPIMLRPSTYTSNSVPGWYDGSKLSNSLAAVAKVTFRPTFSITTLANTTGLERVDISIETPGNAKPENRRVRTYTGAVVP
;
A
#
# COMPACT_ATOMS: atom_id res chain seq x y z
N MET A 1 39.54 38.22 -8.08
CA MET A 1 38.91 37.02 -8.68
C MET A 1 38.76 35.83 -7.71
N GLY A 2 39.40 35.81 -6.53
CA GLY A 2 39.36 34.65 -5.62
C GLY A 2 38.05 34.41 -4.86
N VAL A 3 37.31 35.46 -4.50
CA VAL A 3 36.07 35.34 -3.71
C VAL A 3 34.92 34.71 -4.51
N ALA A 4 34.83 35.03 -5.80
CA ALA A 4 33.81 34.47 -6.69
C ALA A 4 33.99 32.96 -6.92
N ALA A 5 35.25 32.48 -7.00
CA ALA A 5 35.54 31.06 -7.17
C ALA A 5 35.14 30.23 -5.94
N VAL A 6 35.44 30.71 -4.73
CA VAL A 6 35.09 30.02 -3.46
C VAL A 6 33.57 29.93 -3.27
N ALA A 7 32.84 30.99 -3.63
CA ALA A 7 31.37 30.97 -3.63
C ALA A 7 30.80 29.98 -4.65
N PHE A 8 31.38 29.89 -5.85
CA PHE A 8 30.93 28.95 -6.88
C PHE A 8 31.20 27.48 -6.50
N THR A 9 32.35 27.18 -5.88
CA THR A 9 32.67 25.81 -5.41
C THR A 9 31.77 25.37 -4.26
N SER A 10 31.43 26.28 -3.34
CA SER A 10 30.51 25.99 -2.23
C SER A 10 29.06 25.80 -2.71
N ILE A 11 28.61 26.57 -3.71
CA ILE A 11 27.31 26.36 -4.36
C ILE A 11 27.28 25.01 -5.11
N ILE A 12 28.35 24.66 -5.83
CA ILE A 12 28.44 23.38 -6.54
C ILE A 12 28.42 22.18 -5.59
N ALA A 13 29.10 22.28 -4.44
CA ALA A 13 29.10 21.23 -3.43
C ALA A 13 27.74 21.04 -2.74
N LEU A 14 26.86 22.05 -2.76
CA LEU A 14 25.52 21.98 -2.18
C LEU A 14 24.48 21.36 -3.13
N PHE A 15 24.72 21.34 -4.46
CA PHE A 15 23.77 20.75 -5.40
C PHE A 15 23.49 19.26 -5.16
N PRO A 16 24.48 18.39 -4.92
CA PRO A 16 24.22 16.98 -4.61
C PRO A 16 23.41 16.80 -3.31
N LEU A 17 23.64 17.66 -2.32
CA LEU A 17 22.90 17.63 -1.04
C LEU A 17 21.44 18.07 -1.23
N GLY A 18 21.19 19.15 -1.96
CA GLY A 18 19.84 19.62 -2.29
C GLY A 18 19.04 18.61 -3.12
N LEU A 19 19.69 17.96 -4.09
CA LEU A 19 19.08 16.92 -4.92
C LEU A 19 18.70 15.68 -4.10
N ASN A 20 19.57 15.25 -3.19
CA ASN A 20 19.30 14.10 -2.33
C ASN A 20 18.16 14.36 -1.34
N LEU A 21 18.11 15.56 -0.74
CA LEU A 21 17.01 15.97 0.15
C LEU A 21 15.68 16.08 -0.59
N SER A 22 15.68 16.65 -1.80
CA SER A 22 14.48 16.74 -2.63
C SER A 22 13.97 15.37 -3.06
N LYS A 23 14.87 14.44 -3.39
CA LYS A 23 14.52 13.06 -3.75
C LYS A 23 13.93 12.30 -2.56
N GLU A 24 14.54 12.43 -1.39
CA GLU A 24 14.06 11.79 -0.18
C GLU A 24 12.66 12.30 0.22
N SER A 25 12.45 13.61 0.21
CA SER A 25 11.13 14.19 0.51
C SER A 25 10.04 13.74 -0.48
N TYR A 26 10.40 13.55 -1.75
CA TYR A 26 9.48 13.02 -2.76
C TYR A 26 9.12 11.55 -2.51
N GLU A 27 10.11 10.70 -2.25
CA GLU A 27 9.89 9.28 -1.94
C GLU A 27 9.08 9.09 -0.65
N GLU A 28 9.29 9.94 0.35
CA GLU A 28 8.49 9.98 1.58
C GLU A 28 7.03 10.33 1.31
N THR A 29 6.79 11.39 0.55
CA THR A 29 5.44 11.86 0.21
C THR A 29 4.71 10.79 -0.60
N GLN A 30 5.40 10.17 -1.57
CA GLN A 30 4.84 9.09 -2.37
C GLN A 30 4.48 7.87 -1.51
N ALA A 31 5.35 7.46 -0.59
CA ALA A 31 5.07 6.37 0.34
C ALA A 31 3.88 6.71 1.25
N ALA A 32 3.80 7.94 1.78
CA ALA A 32 2.68 8.35 2.61
C ALA A 32 1.35 8.34 1.84
N MET A 33 1.33 8.81 0.59
CA MET A 33 0.13 8.77 -0.27
C MET A 33 -0.31 7.35 -0.59
N LEU A 34 0.64 6.45 -0.88
CA LEU A 34 0.36 5.02 -1.10
C LEU A 34 -0.23 4.38 0.16
N ALA A 35 0.37 4.62 1.33
CA ALA A 35 -0.14 4.11 2.60
C ALA A 35 -1.54 4.65 2.90
N GLN A 36 -1.78 5.95 2.70
CA GLN A 36 -3.08 6.55 2.91
C GLN A 36 -4.14 5.96 1.98
N THR A 37 -3.81 5.68 0.72
CA THR A 37 -4.73 5.06 -0.24
C THR A 37 -5.09 3.64 0.18
N ILE A 38 -4.10 2.82 0.57
CA ILE A 38 -4.34 1.46 1.08
C ILE A 38 -5.23 1.51 2.33
N LEU A 39 -4.93 2.41 3.26
CA LEU A 39 -5.65 2.53 4.52
C LEU A 39 -7.07 3.08 4.31
N ALA A 40 -7.27 3.94 3.32
CA ALA A 40 -8.58 4.38 2.87
C ALA A 40 -9.38 3.22 2.30
N ASP A 41 -8.81 2.40 1.40
CA ASP A 41 -9.50 1.21 0.86
C ASP A 41 -9.96 0.26 1.97
N ILE A 42 -9.08 0.01 2.96
CA ILE A 42 -9.38 -0.87 4.09
C ILE A 42 -10.51 -0.29 4.98
N LYS A 43 -10.59 1.05 5.10
CA LYS A 43 -11.60 1.74 5.91
C LYS A 43 -12.94 1.94 5.21
N ASP A 44 -12.93 2.19 3.91
CA ASP A 44 -14.09 2.64 3.12
C ASP A 44 -15.13 1.53 2.88
N GLN A 45 -14.81 0.31 3.28
CA GLN A 45 -15.57 -0.86 2.87
C GLN A 45 -16.57 -1.28 3.96
N GLN A 46 -17.86 -1.31 3.56
CA GLN A 46 -19.07 -1.85 4.21
C GLN A 46 -20.04 -0.90 4.92
N VAL A 47 -19.80 0.41 4.89
CA VAL A 47 -20.79 1.40 5.34
C VAL A 47 -21.76 1.76 4.21
N GLY A 48 -23.05 1.84 4.55
CA GLY A 48 -24.15 2.15 3.62
C GLY A 48 -25.12 0.97 3.40
N SER A 49 -26.43 1.26 3.45
CA SER A 49 -27.50 0.24 3.30
C SER A 49 -27.68 -0.28 1.87
N LYS A 50 -27.05 0.37 0.88
CA LYS A 50 -27.22 0.07 -0.56
C LYS A 50 -26.00 -0.62 -1.19
N ASN A 51 -24.89 -0.74 -0.46
CA ASN A 51 -23.67 -1.37 -0.96
C ASN A 51 -23.80 -2.89 -0.82
N LYS A 52 -23.62 -3.63 -1.93
CA LYS A 52 -23.47 -5.09 -1.85
C LYS A 52 -22.23 -5.36 -0.99
N ARG A 53 -22.37 -6.18 0.04
CA ARG A 53 -21.28 -6.46 0.99
C ARG A 53 -20.51 -7.70 0.57
N TYR A 54 -19.19 -7.64 0.63
CA TYR A 54 -18.35 -8.77 0.24
C TYR A 54 -18.42 -9.83 1.33
N THR A 55 -18.83 -11.04 0.98
CA THR A 55 -19.02 -12.13 1.94
C THR A 55 -17.99 -13.24 1.82
N GLY A 56 -17.09 -13.20 0.81
CA GLY A 56 -15.99 -14.15 0.65
C GLY A 56 -16.37 -15.62 0.80
N GLY A 57 -17.58 -16.01 0.38
CA GLY A 57 -18.13 -17.37 0.55
C GLY A 57 -18.60 -17.72 1.97
N SER A 58 -18.37 -16.87 2.97
CA SER A 58 -18.74 -17.09 4.38
C SER A 58 -20.14 -16.62 4.76
N ASN A 59 -20.88 -15.96 3.86
CA ASN A 59 -22.15 -15.27 4.16
C ASN A 59 -22.10 -14.24 5.31
N ASN A 60 -20.93 -13.94 5.87
CA ASN A 60 -20.74 -12.90 6.88
C ASN A 60 -20.00 -11.73 6.22
N PRO A 61 -20.69 -10.60 5.98
CA PRO A 61 -20.06 -9.46 5.34
C PRO A 61 -18.94 -8.86 6.21
N TYR A 62 -19.13 -8.73 7.52
CA TYR A 62 -18.18 -8.04 8.43
C TYR A 62 -16.91 -8.82 8.76
N SER A 63 -16.65 -9.92 8.05
CA SER A 63 -15.47 -10.75 8.25
C SER A 63 -14.30 -10.34 7.36
N PHE A 64 -14.50 -9.43 6.40
CA PHE A 64 -13.52 -9.14 5.37
C PHE A 64 -13.21 -7.65 5.26
N LYS A 65 -11.94 -7.32 5.07
CA LYS A 65 -11.52 -6.02 4.52
C LYS A 65 -11.15 -6.14 3.07
N LEU A 66 -11.42 -5.10 2.29
CA LEU A 66 -11.10 -5.09 0.88
C LEU A 66 -9.96 -4.12 0.60
N ILE A 67 -9.07 -4.55 -0.28
CA ILE A 67 -8.04 -3.69 -0.88
C ILE A 67 -8.35 -3.62 -2.38
N GLN A 68 -8.44 -2.42 -2.93
CA GLN A 68 -8.78 -2.24 -4.33
C GLN A 68 -7.54 -2.41 -5.22
N VAL A 69 -7.66 -3.25 -6.24
CA VAL A 69 -6.55 -3.60 -7.14
C VAL A 69 -6.77 -3.16 -8.58
N THR A 70 -8.02 -2.97 -9.00
CA THR A 70 -8.32 -2.50 -10.36
C THR A 70 -9.66 -1.76 -10.42
N GLY A 71 -9.83 -0.92 -11.44
CA GLY A 71 -11.04 -0.14 -11.68
C GLY A 71 -11.25 1.01 -10.68
N ASN A 72 -12.19 1.91 -11.00
CA ASN A 72 -12.53 3.09 -10.21
C ASN A 72 -14.03 3.18 -9.94
N VAL A 73 -14.61 2.08 -9.46
CA VAL A 73 -16.04 2.03 -9.12
C VAL A 73 -16.15 1.90 -7.61
N ASP A 74 -17.04 2.70 -7.01
CA ASP A 74 -17.57 2.48 -5.66
C ASP A 74 -17.85 0.98 -5.46
N PRO A 75 -17.80 0.43 -4.23
CA PRO A 75 -18.03 -1.00 -3.97
C PRO A 75 -19.49 -1.44 -4.20
N GLN A 76 -19.99 -1.26 -5.42
CA GLN A 76 -21.03 -2.07 -6.05
C GLN A 76 -20.33 -3.28 -6.67
N ILE A 77 -19.99 -4.25 -5.82
CA ILE A 77 -19.13 -5.43 -6.04
C ILE A 77 -19.03 -5.89 -7.50
N VAL A 78 -17.95 -5.45 -8.14
CA VAL A 78 -17.23 -6.26 -9.13
C VAL A 78 -16.09 -6.91 -8.33
N SER A 79 -16.30 -8.14 -7.85
CA SER A 79 -15.37 -8.81 -6.92
C SER A 79 -13.97 -9.01 -7.49
N THR A 80 -13.82 -8.99 -8.81
CA THR A 80 -12.51 -9.04 -9.49
C THR A 80 -11.66 -7.79 -9.24
N ASN A 81 -12.26 -6.70 -8.77
CA ASN A 81 -11.58 -5.41 -8.54
C ASN A 81 -10.96 -5.29 -7.16
N TYR A 82 -11.21 -6.25 -6.28
CA TYR A 82 -10.86 -6.19 -4.87
C TYR A 82 -10.22 -7.49 -4.40
N ILE A 83 -9.26 -7.38 -3.49
CA ILE A 83 -8.75 -8.48 -2.69
C ILE A 83 -9.53 -8.50 -1.38
N GLY A 84 -10.17 -9.62 -1.05
CA GLY A 84 -10.73 -9.83 0.28
C GLY A 84 -9.69 -10.41 1.24
N VAL A 85 -9.47 -9.74 2.36
CA VAL A 85 -8.63 -10.16 3.48
C VAL A 85 -9.57 -10.66 4.59
N ASP A 86 -9.41 -11.91 5.02
CA ASP A 86 -10.29 -12.52 6.03
C ASP A 86 -9.79 -12.23 7.45
N LEU A 87 -10.53 -11.39 8.19
CA LEU A 87 -10.16 -10.97 9.53
C LEU A 87 -10.55 -11.97 10.63
N ARG A 88 -11.11 -13.13 10.27
CA ARG A 88 -11.45 -14.17 11.25
C ARG A 88 -10.28 -15.07 11.59
N THR A 89 -9.22 -15.03 10.80
CA THR A 89 -8.07 -15.91 11.02
C THR A 89 -7.26 -15.42 12.21
N LEU A 90 -6.91 -16.32 13.13
CA LEU A 90 -6.04 -16.02 14.27
C LEU A 90 -4.55 -15.91 13.88
N THR A 91 -4.24 -16.08 12.61
CA THR A 91 -2.88 -15.98 12.05
C THR A 91 -2.69 -14.66 11.31
N GLU A 92 -1.46 -14.15 11.31
CA GLU A 92 -1.08 -12.98 10.53
C GLU A 92 -1.40 -13.20 9.03
N GLN A 93 -2.12 -12.27 8.41
CA GLN A 93 -2.32 -12.25 6.97
C GLN A 93 -1.43 -11.20 6.33
N ASN A 94 -0.83 -11.55 5.18
CA ASN A 94 0.09 -10.69 4.48
C ASN A 94 -0.40 -10.47 3.05
N VAL A 95 -0.47 -9.22 2.60
CA VAL A 95 -0.79 -8.85 1.23
C VAL A 95 0.38 -8.06 0.66
N TYR A 96 0.97 -8.57 -0.41
CA TYR A 96 2.05 -7.92 -1.14
C TYR A 96 1.44 -7.20 -2.34
N LEU A 97 1.77 -5.92 -2.50
CA LEU A 97 1.29 -5.04 -3.55
C LEU A 97 2.49 -4.46 -4.31
N ALA A 98 2.40 -4.40 -5.63
CA ALA A 98 3.44 -3.77 -6.46
C ALA A 98 2.85 -2.59 -7.23
N TYR A 99 3.61 -1.50 -7.36
CA TYR A 99 3.18 -0.28 -8.05
C TYR A 99 4.14 0.03 -9.19
N GLU A 100 3.60 0.29 -10.39
CA GLU A 100 4.39 0.76 -11.54
C GLU A 100 4.40 2.30 -11.60
N ALA A 101 5.42 2.87 -12.25
CA ALA A 101 5.51 4.31 -12.51
C ALA A 101 4.61 4.79 -13.67
N LYS A 102 3.74 3.93 -14.21
CA LYS A 102 2.93 4.24 -15.37
C LYS A 102 1.63 4.91 -14.96
N GLU A 103 1.24 5.92 -15.74
CA GLU A 103 -0.12 6.45 -15.68
C GLU A 103 -1.10 5.32 -15.99
N ARG A 104 -2.06 5.14 -15.09
CA ARG A 104 -3.07 4.11 -15.27
C ARG A 104 -4.25 4.68 -16.05
N THR A 105 -4.71 3.93 -17.05
CA THR A 105 -5.85 4.30 -17.89
C THR A 105 -7.20 3.89 -17.30
N ASP A 106 -7.19 3.15 -16.18
CA ASP A 106 -8.39 2.69 -15.46
C ASP A 106 -8.78 3.58 -14.27
N THR A 107 -7.99 4.62 -13.97
CA THR A 107 -8.37 5.72 -13.07
C THR A 107 -9.23 6.74 -13.83
N ASP A 108 -10.24 7.28 -13.15
CA ASP A 108 -11.29 8.16 -13.72
C ASP A 108 -10.78 9.17 -14.77
N PRO A 109 -11.30 9.17 -16.01
CA PRO A 109 -11.00 10.23 -16.97
C PRO A 109 -11.49 11.63 -16.54
N ALA A 110 -12.32 11.73 -15.48
CA ALA A 110 -12.91 12.99 -15.00
C ALA A 110 -12.06 13.80 -13.99
N GLY A 111 -10.77 13.48 -13.78
CA GLY A 111 -9.84 14.35 -13.05
C GLY A 111 -10.03 14.42 -11.53
N LYS A 112 -10.68 13.41 -10.93
CA LYS A 112 -10.74 13.20 -9.47
C LYS A 112 -9.46 12.51 -8.97
N PRO A 113 -9.11 12.56 -7.67
CA PRO A 113 -7.76 12.26 -7.21
C PRO A 113 -7.27 10.91 -7.73
N ILE A 114 -6.06 10.90 -8.30
CA ILE A 114 -5.41 9.69 -8.81
C ILE A 114 -5.26 8.72 -7.64
N MET A 115 -6.14 7.73 -7.55
CA MET A 115 -5.99 6.66 -6.59
C MET A 115 -4.87 5.75 -7.08
N LEU A 116 -3.78 5.69 -6.34
CA LEU A 116 -2.63 4.88 -6.71
C LEU A 116 -2.98 3.40 -6.50
N ARG A 117 -3.19 2.68 -7.62
CA ARG A 117 -3.58 1.26 -7.60
C ARG A 117 -2.41 0.34 -7.92
N PRO A 118 -2.30 -0.82 -7.24
CA PRO A 118 -1.24 -1.77 -7.49
C PRO A 118 -1.38 -2.41 -8.88
N SER A 119 -0.27 -2.61 -9.60
CA SER A 119 -0.23 -3.30 -10.90
C SER A 119 -0.33 -4.82 -10.76
N THR A 120 0.20 -5.37 -9.68
CA THR A 120 0.10 -6.79 -9.34
C THR A 120 0.08 -6.97 -7.83
N TYR A 121 -0.43 -8.11 -7.38
CA TYR A 121 -0.56 -8.42 -5.96
C TYR A 121 -0.39 -9.92 -5.71
N THR A 122 -0.08 -10.28 -4.47
CA THR A 122 -0.05 -11.67 -4.00
C THR A 122 -0.42 -11.70 -2.52
N SER A 123 -1.20 -12.69 -2.09
CA SER A 123 -1.61 -12.85 -0.69
C SER A 123 -0.93 -14.07 -0.06
N ASN A 124 -0.49 -13.92 1.19
CA ASN A 124 0.06 -14.94 2.08
C ASN A 124 1.29 -15.73 1.57
N SER A 125 1.80 -15.40 0.39
CA SER A 125 3.08 -15.90 -0.14
C SER A 125 3.93 -14.74 -0.61
N VAL A 126 5.23 -14.80 -0.30
CA VAL A 126 6.19 -13.77 -0.69
C VAL A 126 6.46 -13.92 -2.19
N PRO A 127 6.14 -12.91 -3.02
CA PRO A 127 6.37 -13.01 -4.44
C PRO A 127 7.83 -12.68 -4.80
N GLY A 128 8.31 -13.25 -5.91
CA GLY A 128 9.71 -13.11 -6.32
C GLY A 128 10.16 -11.67 -6.63
N TRP A 129 9.22 -10.82 -7.01
CA TRP A 129 9.47 -9.38 -7.23
C TRP A 129 9.62 -8.60 -5.92
N TYR A 130 9.11 -9.14 -4.81
CA TYR A 130 9.25 -8.55 -3.48
C TYR A 130 10.52 -9.03 -2.78
N ASP A 131 10.84 -10.33 -2.79
CA ASP A 131 12.06 -10.86 -2.15
C ASP A 131 13.34 -10.68 -2.98
N GLY A 132 13.23 -10.21 -4.22
CA GLY A 132 14.36 -10.00 -5.11
C GLY A 132 14.87 -11.25 -5.84
N SER A 133 14.22 -12.41 -5.67
CA SER A 133 14.51 -13.63 -6.43
C SER A 133 14.17 -13.51 -7.91
N LYS A 134 13.28 -12.57 -8.27
CA LYS A 134 12.97 -12.17 -9.65
C LYS A 134 13.08 -10.65 -9.77
N LEU A 135 14.03 -10.16 -10.56
CA LEU A 135 14.19 -8.74 -10.82
C LEU A 135 12.96 -8.20 -11.59
N SER A 136 12.40 -7.10 -11.13
CA SER A 136 11.30 -6.41 -11.80
C SER A 136 11.74 -5.00 -12.22
N ASN A 137 11.83 -4.76 -13.51
CA ASN A 137 12.40 -3.51 -14.04
C ASN A 137 11.39 -2.35 -14.11
N SER A 138 10.09 -2.60 -13.87
CA SER A 138 9.01 -1.60 -14.03
C SER A 138 8.44 -1.06 -12.72
N LEU A 139 8.80 -1.63 -11.57
CA LEU A 139 8.19 -1.27 -10.29
C LEU A 139 8.80 0.01 -9.71
N ALA A 140 7.93 0.98 -9.44
CA ALA A 140 8.27 2.21 -8.74
C ALA A 140 8.35 1.99 -7.23
N ALA A 141 7.41 1.23 -6.68
CA ALA A 141 7.30 0.93 -5.27
C ALA A 141 6.72 -0.47 -5.05
N VAL A 142 7.06 -1.10 -3.94
CA VAL A 142 6.39 -2.31 -3.47
C VAL A 142 5.90 -2.09 -2.05
N ALA A 143 4.80 -2.73 -1.67
CA ALA A 143 4.24 -2.63 -0.34
C ALA A 143 3.89 -4.01 0.21
N LYS A 144 4.04 -4.17 1.52
CA LYS A 144 3.55 -5.30 2.29
C LYS A 144 2.56 -4.76 3.32
N VAL A 145 1.33 -5.23 3.24
CA VAL A 145 0.26 -4.94 4.19
C VAL A 145 0.09 -6.17 5.07
N THR A 146 0.33 -5.99 6.35
CA THR A 146 0.28 -7.05 7.35
C THR A 146 -0.88 -6.81 8.28
N PHE A 147 -1.81 -7.75 8.31
CA PHE A 147 -2.94 -7.79 9.23
C PHE A 147 -2.59 -8.71 10.38
N ARG A 148 -2.47 -8.14 11.58
CA ARG A 148 -2.18 -8.87 12.81
C ARG A 148 -3.41 -8.89 13.69
N PRO A 149 -3.98 -10.07 13.97
CA PRO A 149 -5.05 -10.16 14.95
C PRO A 149 -4.53 -9.68 16.30
N THR A 150 -5.20 -8.69 16.89
CA THR A 150 -4.94 -8.31 18.28
C THR A 150 -5.89 -9.10 19.20
N PHE A 151 -5.54 -9.19 20.48
CA PHE A 151 -6.25 -10.03 21.44
C PHE A 151 -7.77 -9.75 21.43
N SER A 152 -8.57 -10.81 21.37
CA SER A 152 -10.02 -10.73 21.59
C SER A 152 -10.30 -10.94 23.08
N ILE A 153 -11.01 -10.00 23.71
CA ILE A 153 -11.37 -10.07 25.14
C ILE A 153 -12.50 -11.10 25.38
N THR A 154 -13.13 -11.64 24.33
CA THR A 154 -14.26 -12.58 24.46
C THR A 154 -13.90 -13.98 23.99
N THR A 155 -14.17 -14.96 24.85
CA THR A 155 -13.97 -16.42 24.71
C THR A 155 -14.77 -17.10 23.59
N LEU A 156 -15.28 -16.34 22.61
CA LEU A 156 -16.02 -16.87 21.47
C LEU A 156 -15.07 -17.06 20.29
N ALA A 157 -14.79 -18.32 19.98
CA ALA A 157 -13.82 -18.82 19.01
C ALA A 157 -13.96 -18.33 17.55
N ASN A 158 -14.80 -17.33 17.26
CA ASN A 158 -15.05 -16.79 15.92
C ASN A 158 -15.47 -15.31 15.95
N THR A 159 -15.16 -14.56 17.02
CA THR A 159 -15.47 -13.12 17.07
C THR A 159 -14.34 -12.31 16.47
N THR A 160 -14.67 -11.60 15.39
CA THR A 160 -13.77 -10.72 14.66
C THR A 160 -13.27 -9.61 15.60
N GLY A 161 -11.98 -9.61 15.92
CA GLY A 161 -11.36 -8.70 16.88
C GLY A 161 -10.76 -7.46 16.21
N LEU A 162 -10.26 -6.51 17.01
CA LEU A 162 -9.42 -5.43 16.50
C LEU A 162 -8.20 -6.04 15.79
N GLU A 163 -7.86 -5.51 14.62
CA GLU A 163 -6.64 -5.90 13.93
C GLU A 163 -5.69 -4.72 13.82
N ARG A 164 -4.42 -4.97 14.11
CA ARG A 164 -3.35 -4.04 13.81
C ARG A 164 -2.97 -4.23 12.35
N VAL A 165 -2.95 -3.15 11.59
CA VAL A 165 -2.51 -3.13 10.19
C VAL A 165 -1.18 -2.41 10.12
N ASP A 166 -0.13 -3.14 9.73
CA ASP A 166 1.18 -2.56 9.43
C ASP A 166 1.35 -2.51 7.91
N ILE A 167 1.59 -1.33 7.34
CA ILE A 167 1.85 -1.10 5.92
C ILE A 167 3.31 -0.70 5.76
N SER A 168 4.15 -1.58 5.22
CA SER A 168 5.52 -1.25 4.87
C SER A 168 5.62 -0.99 3.37
N ILE A 169 6.13 0.17 2.99
CA ILE A 169 6.36 0.58 1.61
C ILE A 169 7.85 0.68 1.37
N GLU A 170 8.29 0.06 0.27
CA GLU A 170 9.70 -0.03 -0.10
C GLU A 170 9.93 0.63 -1.45
N THR A 171 10.91 1.53 -1.49
CA THR A 171 11.29 2.27 -2.70
C THR A 171 12.82 2.31 -2.86
N PRO A 172 13.35 2.32 -4.11
CA PRO A 172 12.61 2.07 -5.35
C PRO A 172 12.27 0.58 -5.51
N GLY A 173 11.07 0.27 -6.01
CA GLY A 173 10.55 -1.11 -6.09
C GLY A 173 11.33 -2.04 -7.02
N ASN A 174 12.10 -1.47 -7.96
CA ASN A 174 12.94 -2.20 -8.91
C ASN A 174 14.33 -2.58 -8.35
N ALA A 175 14.75 -2.01 -7.22
CA ALA A 175 16.00 -2.38 -6.57
C ALA A 175 15.86 -3.71 -5.83
N LYS A 176 17.00 -4.37 -5.57
CA LYS A 176 17.06 -5.50 -4.64
C LYS A 176 16.65 -5.06 -3.23
N PRO A 177 16.04 -5.93 -2.40
CA PRO A 177 15.55 -5.57 -1.07
C PRO A 177 16.58 -4.87 -0.17
N GLU A 178 17.84 -5.31 -0.23
CA GLU A 178 18.97 -4.73 0.50
C GLU A 178 19.25 -3.24 0.19
N ASN A 179 18.80 -2.76 -0.96
CA ASN A 179 18.99 -1.39 -1.43
C ASN A 179 17.69 -0.56 -1.39
N ARG A 180 16.60 -1.12 -0.85
CA ARG A 180 15.32 -0.41 -0.73
C ARG A 180 15.25 0.34 0.60
N ARG A 181 14.67 1.53 0.55
CA ARG A 181 14.25 2.28 1.72
C ARG A 181 12.88 1.82 2.15
N VAL A 182 12.75 1.40 3.41
CA VAL A 182 11.49 0.91 3.98
C VAL A 182 10.85 2.00 4.84
N ARG A 183 9.56 2.28 4.60
CA ARG A 183 8.73 3.15 5.43
C ARG A 183 7.53 2.37 5.94
N THR A 184 7.37 2.35 7.26
CA THR A 184 6.30 1.59 7.91
C THR A 184 5.28 2.53 8.52
N TYR A 185 4.01 2.29 8.20
CA TYR A 185 2.87 2.99 8.73
C TYR A 185 1.99 1.98 9.48
N THR A 186 1.58 2.31 10.70
CA THR A 186 0.73 1.43 11.51
C THR A 186 -0.63 2.07 11.70
N GLY A 187 -1.67 1.26 11.59
CA GLY A 187 -3.05 1.60 11.90
C GLY A 187 -3.75 0.47 12.63
N ALA A 188 -5.02 0.71 12.97
CA ALA A 188 -5.90 -0.29 13.52
C ALA A 188 -7.20 -0.31 12.73
N VAL A 189 -7.77 -1.49 12.56
CA VAL A 189 -9.04 -1.68 11.85
C VAL A 189 -9.95 -2.55 12.68
N VAL A 190 -11.23 -2.15 12.70
CA VAL A 190 -12.30 -2.94 13.27
C VAL A 190 -12.95 -3.70 12.11
N PRO A 191 -13.31 -4.98 12.28
CA PRO A 191 -14.06 -5.74 11.29
C PRO A 191 -15.34 -5.06 10.79
#